data_AF-A0A6G4AX41-F1
#
_entry.id   AF-A0A6G4AX41-F1
#
_cell.length_a   1.000
_cell.length_b   1.000
_cell.length_c   1.000
_cell.angle_alpha   90.00
_cell.angle_beta   90.00
_cell.angle_gamma   90.00
#
_symmetry.space_group_name_H-M   'P 1'
#
loop_
_entity.id
_entity.type
_entity.pdbx_description
1 polymer ?
#
loop_
_entity_poly.entity_id
_entity_poly.type
_entity_poly.pdbx_seq_one_letter_code
_entity_poly.pdbx_strand_id
1 'polypeptide(L)'
;GPNGGPGAAGAPPVPRGPALNLRSPAHRVERELLKLALQHPHLVSPAFDAYGIDEFTAPPYAAVRRAIEDAGGAAAADDDYLARVREAAPDDTVRAMVTELAVEPPHTRRDPDEVYAGVQLVAVRLAAVNQRVTEVRGALQRLGQHADPAHVAAVQNELWVLQQYGQSLRDRGAAAL
;
A
#
# COMPACT_ATOMS: atom_id res chain seq x y z
N GLY A 1 -3.76 45.63 -40.56
CA GLY A 1 -2.99 45.35 -39.34
C GLY A 1 -3.45 44.02 -38.76
N PRO A 2 -2.55 43.15 -38.30
CA PRO A 2 -2.85 41.80 -37.83
C PRO A 2 -3.22 41.82 -36.33
N ASN A 3 -4.06 40.90 -35.86
CA ASN A 3 -4.11 40.57 -34.45
C ASN A 3 -4.43 39.07 -34.30
N GLY A 4 -3.36 38.28 -34.13
CA GLY A 4 -3.44 36.89 -33.71
C GLY A 4 -3.38 36.83 -32.18
N GLY A 5 -4.42 36.28 -31.55
CA GLY A 5 -4.38 35.92 -30.14
C GLY A 5 -3.68 34.58 -29.95
N PRO A 6 -2.80 34.41 -28.94
CA PRO A 6 -2.09 33.17 -28.72
C PRO A 6 -3.03 32.11 -28.14
N GLY A 7 -3.02 30.94 -28.76
CA GLY A 7 -3.74 29.76 -28.29
C GLY A 7 -3.24 29.33 -26.91
N ALA A 8 -4.18 29.12 -25.99
CA ALA A 8 -3.92 28.45 -24.74
C ALA A 8 -3.44 27.03 -25.04
N ALA A 9 -2.13 26.81 -24.84
CA ALA A 9 -1.53 25.49 -24.93
C ALA A 9 -2.14 24.59 -23.84
N GLY A 10 -2.91 23.60 -24.26
CA GLY A 10 -3.42 22.55 -23.36
C GLY A 10 -2.25 21.77 -22.78
N ALA A 11 -2.18 21.71 -21.45
CA ALA A 11 -1.23 20.84 -20.75
C ALA A 11 -1.47 19.37 -21.15
N PRO A 12 -0.41 18.57 -21.36
CA PRO A 12 -0.56 17.16 -21.68
C PRO A 12 -1.24 16.40 -20.54
N PRO A 13 -2.13 15.43 -20.83
CA PRO A 13 -2.78 14.64 -19.79
C PRO A 13 -1.73 13.81 -19.05
N VAL A 14 -1.62 14.04 -17.74
CA VAL A 14 -0.82 13.23 -16.83
C VAL A 14 -1.35 11.78 -16.89
N PRO A 15 -0.50 10.75 -17.05
CA PRO A 15 -0.95 9.36 -17.06
C PRO A 15 -1.60 9.05 -15.71
N ARG A 16 -2.93 9.02 -15.69
CA ARG A 16 -3.67 8.53 -14.52
C ARG A 16 -3.46 7.03 -14.50
N GLY A 17 -2.78 6.53 -13.47
CA GLY A 17 -2.70 5.10 -13.20
C GLY A 17 -4.10 4.46 -13.19
N PRO A 18 -4.20 3.12 -13.25
CA PRO A 18 -5.48 2.43 -13.25
C PRO A 18 -6.40 2.99 -12.16
N ALA A 19 -7.64 3.35 -12.54
CA ALA A 19 -8.58 3.98 -11.63
C ALA A 19 -8.78 3.08 -10.39
N LEU A 20 -8.80 3.70 -9.20
CA LEU A 20 -9.09 3.02 -7.95
C LEU A 20 -10.40 2.23 -8.07
N ASN A 21 -10.30 0.90 -8.10
CA ASN A 21 -11.48 0.07 -8.02
C ASN A 21 -11.90 -0.04 -6.55
N LEU A 22 -12.81 0.83 -6.12
CA LEU A 22 -13.34 0.86 -4.74
C LEU A 22 -14.14 -0.40 -4.35
N ARG A 23 -14.40 -1.30 -5.31
CA ARG A 23 -15.01 -2.62 -5.04
C ARG A 23 -13.98 -3.71 -4.72
N SER A 24 -12.69 -3.44 -4.90
CA SER A 24 -11.62 -4.38 -4.55
C SER A 24 -11.53 -4.52 -3.03
N PRO A 25 -11.64 -5.74 -2.46
CA PRO A 25 -11.42 -5.96 -1.03
C PRO A 25 -10.02 -5.53 -0.57
N ALA A 26 -8.99 -5.71 -1.40
CA ALA A 26 -7.62 -5.30 -1.10
C ALA A 26 -7.50 -3.78 -0.90
N HIS A 27 -8.07 -3.00 -1.83
CA HIS A 27 -8.06 -1.54 -1.71
C HIS A 27 -8.84 -1.04 -0.48
N ARG A 28 -9.87 -1.76 -0.04
CA ARG A 28 -10.61 -1.39 1.18
C ARG A 28 -9.73 -1.55 2.42
N VAL A 29 -9.04 -2.67 2.55
CA VAL A 29 -8.15 -2.91 3.70
C VAL A 29 -6.91 -2.03 3.67
N GLU A 30 -6.36 -1.73 2.48
CA GLU A 30 -5.28 -0.74 2.32
C GLU A 30 -5.72 0.65 2.78
N ARG A 31 -6.92 1.09 2.38
CA ARG A 31 -7.49 2.36 2.82
C ARG A 31 -7.64 2.40 4.34
N GLU A 32 -8.24 1.36 4.94
CA GLU A 32 -8.39 1.28 6.40
C GLU A 32 -7.04 1.35 7.11
N LEU A 33 -6.04 0.61 6.62
CA LEU A 33 -4.72 0.63 7.23
C LEU A 33 -4.05 2.01 7.13
N LEU A 34 -4.19 2.71 5.99
CA LEU A 34 -3.67 4.08 5.85
C LEU A 34 -4.38 5.07 6.79
N LYS A 35 -5.70 4.95 6.98
CA LYS A 35 -6.41 5.75 7.98
C LYS A 35 -5.85 5.53 9.38
N LEU A 36 -5.61 4.28 9.76
CA LEU A 36 -5.00 3.95 11.04
C LEU A 36 -3.57 4.51 11.16
N ALA A 37 -2.75 4.40 10.11
CA ALA A 37 -1.39 4.93 10.11
C ALA A 37 -1.32 6.46 10.20
N LEU A 38 -2.36 7.18 9.73
CA LEU A 38 -2.44 8.63 9.80
C LEU A 38 -3.07 9.13 11.10
N GLN A 39 -4.10 8.45 11.60
CA GLN A 39 -4.90 8.89 12.76
C GLN A 39 -4.45 8.27 14.09
N HIS A 40 -3.98 7.03 14.05
CA HIS A 40 -3.60 6.23 15.22
C HIS A 40 -2.27 5.48 14.98
N PRO A 41 -1.18 6.18 14.65
CA PRO A 41 0.08 5.56 14.23
C PRO A 41 0.65 4.57 15.27
N HIS A 42 0.41 4.82 16.56
CA HIS A 42 0.83 3.95 17.66
C HIS A 42 0.16 2.57 17.66
N LEU A 43 -1.02 2.40 17.04
CA LEU A 43 -1.70 1.10 16.97
C LEU A 43 -1.14 0.18 15.88
N VAL A 44 -0.44 0.75 14.90
CA VAL A 44 0.07 0.01 13.74
C VAL A 44 1.59 -0.07 13.69
N SER A 45 2.29 0.76 14.48
CA SER A 45 3.74 0.77 14.57
C SER A 45 4.26 -0.29 15.55
N PRO A 46 5.44 -0.89 15.32
CA PRO A 46 6.34 -0.68 14.17
C PRO A 46 5.94 -1.51 12.94
N ALA A 47 4.91 -2.37 13.04
CA ALA A 47 4.57 -3.32 11.99
C ALA A 47 4.33 -2.63 10.64
N PHE A 48 3.53 -1.56 10.59
CA PHE A 48 3.25 -0.79 9.37
C PHE A 48 4.50 -0.28 8.66
N ASP A 49 5.50 0.19 9.41
CA ASP A 49 6.72 0.76 8.82
C ASP A 49 7.58 -0.32 8.14
N ALA A 50 7.43 -1.58 8.55
CA ALA A 50 8.06 -2.73 7.89
C ALA A 50 7.36 -3.15 6.59
N TYR A 51 6.29 -2.47 6.17
CA TYR A 51 5.57 -2.77 4.93
C TYR A 51 6.22 -1.98 3.79
N GLY A 52 6.59 -2.69 2.73
CA GLY A 52 7.03 -2.09 1.48
C GLY A 52 5.89 -1.36 0.78
N ILE A 53 6.23 -0.42 -0.09
CA ILE A 53 5.22 0.31 -0.90
C ILE A 53 4.57 -0.58 -1.94
N ASP A 54 5.30 -1.58 -2.44
CA ASP A 54 4.81 -2.60 -3.35
C ASP A 54 3.74 -3.50 -2.74
N GLU A 55 3.55 -3.45 -1.42
CA GLU A 55 2.45 -4.14 -0.72
C GLU A 55 1.12 -3.39 -0.81
N PHE A 56 1.14 -2.12 -1.22
CA PHE A 56 -0.05 -1.32 -1.48
C PHE A 56 -0.36 -1.39 -2.97
N THR A 57 -1.33 -2.22 -3.33
CA THR A 57 -1.62 -2.58 -4.74
C THR A 57 -2.35 -1.47 -5.49
N ALA A 58 -3.02 -0.55 -4.78
CA ALA A 58 -3.62 0.64 -5.39
C ALA A 58 -2.56 1.76 -5.54
N PRO A 59 -2.27 2.26 -6.77
CA PRO A 59 -1.22 3.26 -6.98
C PRO A 59 -1.36 4.53 -6.12
N PRO A 60 -2.56 5.09 -5.89
CA PRO A 60 -2.70 6.24 -4.98
C PRO A 60 -2.40 5.92 -3.51
N TYR A 61 -2.71 4.71 -3.04
CA TYR A 61 -2.41 4.29 -1.67
C TYR A 61 -0.93 3.99 -1.48
N ALA A 62 -0.27 3.43 -2.50
CA ALA A 62 1.19 3.32 -2.56
C ALA A 62 1.87 4.70 -2.43
N ALA A 63 1.33 5.73 -3.09
CA ALA A 63 1.86 7.09 -3.00
C ALA A 63 1.68 7.70 -1.59
N VAL A 64 0.55 7.44 -0.92
CA VAL A 64 0.34 7.85 0.48
C VAL A 64 1.31 7.10 1.41
N ARG A 65 1.49 5.79 1.23
CA ARG A 65 2.46 5.00 2.01
C ARG A 65 3.88 5.56 1.87
N ARG A 66 4.29 5.94 0.65
CA ARG A 66 5.57 6.62 0.40
C ARG A 66 5.67 7.95 1.14
N ALA A 67 4.64 8.79 1.07
CA ALA A 67 4.64 10.06 1.80
C ALA A 67 4.78 9.86 3.32
N ILE A 68 4.19 8.80 3.89
CA ILE A 68 4.39 8.42 5.30
C ILE A 68 5.84 7.99 5.55
N GLU A 69 6.43 7.18 4.66
CA GLU A 69 7.84 6.78 4.75
C GLU A 69 8.78 7.99 4.75
N ASP A 70 8.60 8.88 3.79
CA ASP A 70 9.42 10.07 3.57
C ASP A 70 9.28 11.08 4.72
N ALA A 71 8.14 11.06 5.43
CA ALA A 71 7.93 11.83 6.65
C ALA A 71 8.62 11.21 7.89
N GLY A 72 9.22 10.02 7.78
CA GLY A 72 9.92 9.33 8.88
C GLY A 72 9.19 8.09 9.43
N GLY A 73 8.09 7.67 8.81
CA GLY A 73 7.29 6.52 9.25
C GLY A 73 6.32 6.83 10.39
N ALA A 74 5.41 5.89 10.64
CA ALA A 74 4.40 6.00 11.69
C ALA A 74 5.03 5.89 13.10
N ALA A 75 6.15 5.17 13.26
CA ALA A 75 6.88 5.08 14.52
C ALA A 75 7.48 6.42 14.98
N ALA A 76 7.70 7.37 14.06
CA ALA A 76 8.20 8.70 14.34
C ALA A 76 7.08 9.75 14.50
N ALA A 77 5.84 9.32 14.73
CA ALA A 77 4.70 10.21 14.84
C ALA A 77 4.75 11.06 16.13
N ASP A 78 4.63 12.36 15.95
CA ASP A 78 4.49 13.41 16.97
C ASP A 78 3.35 14.36 16.55
N ASP A 79 3.22 15.51 17.22
CA ASP A 79 2.15 16.49 16.95
C ASP A 79 2.22 17.07 15.52
N ASP A 80 3.40 17.14 14.90
CA ASP A 80 3.62 17.67 13.55
C ASP A 80 3.58 16.59 12.46
N TYR A 81 3.37 15.33 12.82
CA TYR A 81 3.41 14.18 11.92
C TYR A 81 2.54 14.35 10.68
N LEU A 82 1.26 14.69 10.84
CA LEU A 82 0.35 14.87 9.70
C LEU A 82 0.78 16.02 8.78
N ALA A 83 1.36 17.09 9.34
CA ALA A 83 1.91 18.17 8.54
C ALA A 83 3.10 17.66 7.71
N ARG A 84 4.04 16.93 8.34
CA ARG A 84 5.19 16.32 7.65
C ARG A 84 4.76 15.37 6.51
N VAL A 85 3.78 14.50 6.75
CA VAL A 85 3.26 13.60 5.71
C VAL A 85 2.64 14.37 4.54
N ARG A 86 1.91 15.46 4.82
CA ARG A 86 1.33 16.31 3.77
C ARG A 86 2.39 17.09 2.98
N GLU A 87 3.47 17.52 3.61
CA GLU A 87 4.59 18.20 2.93
C GLU A 87 5.41 17.22 2.09
N ALA A 88 5.55 15.96 2.53
CA ALA A 88 6.21 14.89 1.78
C ALA A 88 5.40 14.41 0.56
N ALA A 89 4.12 14.77 0.45
CA ALA A 89 3.29 14.37 -0.68
C ALA A 89 3.84 14.94 -2.01
N PRO A 90 4.03 14.10 -3.05
CA PRO A 90 4.70 14.51 -4.29
C PRO A 90 3.88 15.48 -5.16
N ASP A 91 2.55 15.51 -4.96
CA ASP A 91 1.63 16.37 -5.67
C ASP A 91 0.38 16.67 -4.84
N ASP A 92 -0.46 17.58 -5.32
CA ASP A 92 -1.68 17.99 -4.63
C ASP A 92 -2.76 16.91 -4.60
N THR A 93 -2.69 15.91 -5.49
CA THR A 93 -3.62 14.78 -5.48
C THR A 93 -3.34 13.87 -4.29
N VAL A 94 -2.07 13.52 -4.06
CA VAL A 94 -1.66 12.74 -2.88
C VAL A 94 -1.89 13.54 -1.61
N ARG A 95 -1.59 14.85 -1.62
CA ARG A 95 -1.83 15.74 -0.48
C ARG A 95 -3.30 15.78 -0.07
N ALA A 96 -4.21 15.89 -1.04
CA ALA A 96 -5.64 15.83 -0.80
C ALA A 96 -6.07 14.47 -0.23
N MET A 97 -5.52 13.37 -0.76
CA MET A 97 -5.82 12.02 -0.27
C MET A 97 -5.34 11.81 1.18
N VAL A 98 -4.14 12.29 1.53
CA VAL A 98 -3.66 12.27 2.93
C VAL A 98 -4.64 13.01 3.84
N THR A 99 -5.08 14.22 3.44
CA THR A 99 -6.04 15.00 4.23
C THR A 99 -7.39 14.29 4.36
N GLU A 100 -7.88 13.66 3.31
CA GLU A 100 -9.12 12.87 3.32
C GLU A 100 -9.00 11.68 4.29
N LEU A 101 -7.93 10.89 4.17
CA LEU A 101 -7.69 9.71 5.01
C LEU A 101 -7.39 10.06 6.46
N ALA A 102 -6.84 11.25 6.73
CA ALA A 102 -6.56 11.70 8.09
C ALA A 102 -7.82 12.09 8.87
N VAL A 103 -8.96 12.30 8.20
CA VAL A 103 -10.22 12.71 8.85
C VAL A 103 -11.38 11.73 8.62
N GLU A 104 -11.27 10.84 7.65
CA GLU A 104 -12.28 9.83 7.41
C GLU A 104 -12.35 8.85 8.60
N PRO A 105 -13.54 8.61 9.19
CA PRO A 105 -13.64 7.69 10.30
C PRO A 105 -13.26 6.25 9.89
N PRO A 106 -12.51 5.51 10.73
CA PRO A 106 -12.28 4.09 10.55
C PRO A 106 -13.59 3.30 10.44
N HIS A 107 -13.60 2.20 9.67
CA HIS A 107 -14.78 1.34 9.47
C HIS A 107 -15.05 0.44 10.69
N THR A 108 -15.10 1.03 11.88
CA THR A 108 -15.49 0.40 13.14
C THR A 108 -16.51 1.28 13.85
N ARG A 109 -17.40 0.66 14.63
CA ARG A 109 -18.43 1.37 15.42
C ARG A 109 -17.89 1.91 16.76
N ARG A 110 -16.68 1.51 17.13
CA ARG A 110 -15.98 1.88 18.36
C ARG A 110 -14.65 2.51 17.98
N ASP A 111 -14.00 3.17 18.93
CA ASP A 111 -12.63 3.63 18.75
C ASP A 111 -11.73 2.45 18.34
N PRO A 112 -10.85 2.62 17.33
CA PRO A 112 -9.92 1.57 16.93
C PRO A 112 -9.03 1.14 18.10
N ASP A 113 -8.86 -0.17 18.25
CA ASP A 113 -7.95 -0.77 19.21
C ASP A 113 -6.85 -1.58 18.50
N GLU A 114 -5.91 -2.11 19.28
CA GLU A 114 -4.80 -2.93 18.77
C GLU A 114 -5.28 -4.18 18.01
N VAL A 115 -6.41 -4.75 18.43
CA VAL A 115 -6.99 -5.93 17.77
C VAL A 115 -7.49 -5.57 16.38
N TYR A 116 -8.24 -4.48 16.25
CA TYR A 116 -8.72 -3.99 14.97
C TYR A 116 -7.57 -3.61 14.04
N ALA A 117 -6.56 -2.90 14.57
CA ALA A 117 -5.37 -2.52 13.82
C ALA A 117 -4.58 -3.75 13.33
N GLY A 118 -4.40 -4.75 14.20
CA GLY A 118 -3.79 -6.03 13.86
C GLY A 118 -4.52 -6.75 12.72
N VAL A 119 -5.86 -6.73 12.69
CA VAL A 119 -6.64 -7.31 11.59
C VAL A 119 -6.36 -6.60 10.26
N GLN A 120 -6.29 -5.25 10.24
CA GLN A 120 -6.01 -4.52 9.00
C GLN A 120 -4.58 -4.74 8.50
N LEU A 121 -3.60 -4.74 9.41
CA LEU A 121 -2.21 -5.05 9.11
C LEU A 121 -2.09 -6.43 8.44
N VAL A 122 -2.67 -7.47 9.06
CA VAL A 122 -2.65 -8.84 8.52
C VAL A 122 -3.36 -8.91 7.18
N ALA A 123 -4.49 -8.24 7.02
CA ALA A 123 -5.27 -8.27 5.78
C ALA A 123 -4.49 -7.67 4.58
N VAL A 124 -3.83 -6.53 4.77
CA VAL A 124 -2.97 -5.91 3.73
C VAL A 124 -1.78 -6.82 3.42
N ARG A 125 -1.09 -7.33 4.44
CA ARG A 125 0.05 -8.23 4.27
C ARG A 125 -0.35 -9.51 3.51
N LEU A 126 -1.50 -10.09 3.84
CA LEU A 126 -2.02 -11.26 3.16
C LEU A 126 -2.39 -10.97 1.69
N ALA A 127 -2.95 -9.80 1.40
CA ALA A 127 -3.23 -9.37 0.04
C ALA A 127 -1.94 -9.26 -0.79
N ALA A 128 -0.91 -8.62 -0.24
CA ALA A 128 0.41 -8.51 -0.87
C ALA A 128 1.06 -9.88 -1.12
N VAL A 129 1.03 -10.79 -0.12
CA VAL A 129 1.53 -12.16 -0.27
C VAL A 129 0.79 -12.91 -1.38
N ASN A 130 -0.55 -12.81 -1.45
CA ASN A 130 -1.34 -13.47 -2.50
C ASN A 130 -1.02 -12.92 -3.89
N GLN A 131 -0.80 -11.61 -4.01
CA GLN A 131 -0.38 -10.97 -5.25
C GLN A 131 1.00 -11.48 -5.67
N ARG A 132 1.97 -11.50 -4.75
CA ARG A 132 3.32 -12.01 -5.01
C ARG A 132 3.32 -13.48 -5.42
N VAL A 133 2.52 -14.33 -4.75
CA VAL A 133 2.33 -15.73 -5.14
C VAL A 133 1.81 -15.86 -6.57
N THR A 134 0.90 -14.99 -6.98
CA THR A 134 0.35 -14.97 -8.34
C THR A 134 1.43 -14.60 -9.37
N GLU A 135 2.24 -13.59 -9.06
CA GLU A 135 3.34 -13.15 -9.91
C GLU A 135 4.42 -14.23 -10.08
N VAL A 136 4.85 -14.83 -8.97
CA VAL A 136 5.88 -15.89 -8.95
C VAL A 136 5.39 -17.12 -9.73
N ARG A 137 4.12 -17.52 -9.59
CA ARG A 137 3.52 -18.58 -10.40
C ARG A 137 3.51 -18.24 -11.88
N GLY A 138 3.15 -17.01 -12.23
CA GLY A 138 3.17 -16.53 -13.62
C GLY A 138 4.58 -16.53 -14.21
N ALA A 139 5.59 -16.15 -13.42
CA ALA A 139 7.00 -16.23 -13.82
C ALA A 139 7.45 -17.67 -14.05
N LEU A 140 7.08 -18.59 -13.16
CA LEU A 140 7.37 -20.01 -13.29
C LEU A 140 6.74 -20.63 -14.55
N GLN A 141 5.50 -20.25 -14.88
CA GLN A 141 4.85 -20.71 -16.12
C GLN A 141 5.56 -20.20 -17.39
N ARG A 142 6.10 -18.98 -17.37
CA ARG A 142 6.80 -18.39 -18.52
C ARG A 142 8.21 -18.94 -18.73
N LEU A 143 8.87 -19.42 -17.68
CA LEU A 143 10.21 -20.03 -17.78
C LEU A 143 10.23 -21.26 -18.70
N GLY A 144 9.11 -21.95 -18.86
CA GLY A 144 8.98 -23.09 -19.77
C GLY A 144 9.84 -24.28 -19.37
N GLN A 145 9.91 -25.31 -20.23
CA GLN A 145 10.58 -26.58 -19.90
C GLN A 145 12.11 -26.58 -20.12
N HIS A 146 12.66 -25.53 -20.73
CA HIS A 146 14.10 -25.44 -21.05
C HIS A 146 14.88 -24.51 -20.10
N ALA A 147 14.23 -24.02 -19.03
CA ALA A 147 14.89 -23.21 -18.03
C ALA A 147 15.94 -24.01 -17.24
N ASP A 148 16.96 -23.32 -16.76
CA ASP A 148 17.96 -23.89 -15.86
C ASP A 148 17.29 -24.49 -14.61
N PRO A 149 17.49 -25.79 -14.31
CA PRO A 149 16.94 -26.43 -13.13
C PRO A 149 17.23 -25.70 -11.82
N ALA A 150 18.41 -25.08 -11.68
CA ALA A 150 18.78 -24.33 -10.48
C ALA A 150 17.90 -23.08 -10.32
N HIS A 151 17.62 -22.38 -11.43
CA HIS A 151 16.75 -21.22 -11.43
C HIS A 151 15.29 -21.60 -11.11
N VAL A 152 14.79 -22.70 -11.68
CA VAL A 152 13.45 -23.22 -11.38
C VAL A 152 13.31 -23.58 -9.90
N ALA A 153 14.30 -24.27 -9.32
CA ALA A 153 14.30 -24.63 -7.90
C ALA A 153 14.27 -23.38 -6.99
N ALA A 154 15.01 -22.32 -7.34
CA ALA A 154 15.00 -21.07 -6.58
C ALA A 154 13.61 -20.40 -6.56
N VAL A 155 12.94 -20.31 -7.71
CA VAL A 155 11.59 -19.72 -7.83
C VAL A 155 10.54 -20.57 -7.10
N GLN A 156 10.67 -21.90 -7.16
CA GLN A 156 9.80 -22.82 -6.40
C GLN A 156 9.98 -22.67 -4.89
N ASN A 157 11.22 -22.49 -4.42
CA ASN A 157 11.50 -22.24 -3.01
C ASN A 157 10.89 -20.90 -2.55
N GLU A 158 11.04 -19.83 -3.32
CA GLU A 158 10.39 -18.54 -3.03
C GLU A 158 8.87 -18.71 -2.89
N LEU A 159 8.24 -19.43 -3.84
CA LEU A 159 6.81 -19.71 -3.81
C LEU A 159 6.39 -20.47 -2.54
N TRP A 160 7.17 -21.47 -2.13
CA TRP A 160 6.90 -22.24 -0.91
C TRP A 160 6.99 -21.37 0.35
N VAL A 161 8.04 -20.53 0.46
CA VAL A 161 8.23 -19.59 1.58
C VAL A 161 7.04 -18.64 1.68
N LEU A 162 6.60 -18.05 0.56
CA LEU A 162 5.45 -17.14 0.53
C LEU A 162 4.15 -17.84 0.98
N GLN A 163 3.94 -19.08 0.57
CA GLN A 163 2.76 -19.86 0.98
C GLN A 163 2.76 -20.17 2.48
N GLN A 164 3.92 -20.56 3.02
CA GLN A 164 4.09 -20.78 4.46
C GLN A 164 3.84 -19.50 5.26
N TYR A 165 4.38 -18.37 4.79
CA TYR A 165 4.14 -17.08 5.43
C TYR A 165 2.66 -16.68 5.39
N GLY A 166 2.01 -16.80 4.23
CA GLY A 166 0.58 -16.56 4.09
C GLY A 166 -0.27 -17.46 4.99
N GLN A 167 0.14 -18.72 5.20
CA GLN A 167 -0.53 -19.62 6.14
C GLN A 167 -0.34 -19.17 7.59
N SER A 168 0.87 -18.79 7.96
CA SER A 168 1.21 -18.27 9.28
C SER A 168 0.37 -17.05 9.67
N LEU A 169 0.15 -16.13 8.72
CA LEU A 169 -0.71 -14.96 8.90
C LEU A 169 -2.17 -15.33 9.18
N ARG A 170 -2.69 -16.38 8.53
CA ARG A 170 -4.08 -16.84 8.77
C ARG A 170 -4.22 -17.52 10.12
N ASP A 171 -3.22 -18.29 10.53
CA ASP A 171 -3.30 -19.09 11.75
C ASP A 171 -2.99 -18.29 13.01
N ARG A 172 -2.05 -17.34 12.94
CA ARG A 172 -1.55 -16.58 14.09
C ARG A 172 -1.94 -15.10 14.07
N GLY A 173 -2.50 -14.60 12.97
CA GLY A 173 -2.90 -13.20 12.83
C GLY A 173 -1.73 -12.25 13.04
N ALA A 174 -1.93 -11.20 13.85
CA ALA A 174 -0.93 -10.16 14.09
C ALA A 174 0.36 -10.68 14.73
N ALA A 175 0.32 -11.84 15.42
CA ALA A 175 1.51 -12.46 16.00
C ALA A 175 2.46 -13.09 14.95
N ALA A 176 2.07 -13.12 13.67
CA ALA A 176 2.92 -13.55 12.55
C ALA A 176 3.54 -12.39 11.76
N LEU A 177 3.26 -11.14 12.12
CA LEU A 177 3.91 -9.95 11.57
C LEU A 177 5.29 -9.77 12.21
#